data_AF-A0A2D8A423-F1
#
_entry.id   AF-A0A2D8A423-F1
#
_cell.length_a   1.000
_cell.length_b   1.000
_cell.length_c   1.000
_cell.angle_alpha   90.00
_cell.angle_beta   90.00
_cell.angle_gamma   90.00
#
_symmetry.space_group_name_H-M   'P 1'
#
loop_
_entity.id
_entity.type
_entity.pdbx_description
1 polymer ?
#
loop_
_entity_poly.entity_id
_entity_poly.type
_entity_poly.pdbx_seq_one_letter_code
_entity_poly.pdbx_strand_id
1 'polypeptide(L)'
;IVTDHLNPEVLNKPDGSFRWPRPASQPLDEEWSDRLSKSSSEDLGDLMSEASGSLPYWSEMEDNRKSEMILQQGRRMNWDGSENSWINNLEDGIPWGSPRIIGHRGAGKTHGV
;
A
#
# COMPACT_ATOMS: atom_id res chain seq x y z
N ILE A 1 5.29 -13.92 -11.85
CA ILE A 1 6.38 -14.06 -10.85
C ILE A 1 6.07 -13.09 -9.72
N VAL A 2 5.77 -13.59 -8.53
CA VAL A 2 5.74 -12.77 -7.31
C VAL A 2 7.19 -12.71 -6.84
N THR A 3 7.83 -11.55 -6.97
CA THR A 3 9.22 -11.40 -6.56
C THR A 3 9.28 -10.93 -5.10
N ASP A 4 10.03 -11.67 -4.28
CA ASP A 4 10.24 -11.43 -2.85
C ASP A 4 11.28 -10.32 -2.59
N HIS A 5 11.30 -9.28 -3.43
CA HIS A 5 12.19 -8.15 -3.22
C HIS A 5 11.63 -7.27 -2.09
N LEU A 6 11.84 -7.67 -0.84
CA LEU A 6 11.50 -6.88 0.35
C LEU A 6 12.50 -5.74 0.64
N ASN A 7 13.44 -5.48 -0.27
CA ASN A 7 14.40 -4.39 -0.11
C ASN A 7 13.66 -3.03 -0.03
N PRO A 8 13.74 -2.30 1.10
CA PRO A 8 13.08 -1.01 1.28
C PRO A 8 13.70 0.11 0.43
N GLU A 9 14.93 -0.07 -0.06
CA GLU A 9 15.62 0.88 -0.94
C GLU A 9 15.13 0.83 -2.39
N VAL A 10 14.26 -0.15 -2.72
CA VAL A 10 13.71 -0.27 -4.08
C VAL A 10 12.49 0.64 -4.20
N LEU A 11 12.69 1.79 -4.84
CA LEU A 11 11.65 2.82 -4.98
C LEU A 11 10.75 2.62 -6.21
N ASN A 12 11.20 1.85 -7.20
CA ASN A 12 10.44 1.56 -8.41
C ASN A 12 10.10 0.07 -8.49
N LYS A 13 8.90 -0.24 -8.94
CA LYS A 13 8.49 -1.59 -9.31
C LYS A 13 9.02 -1.94 -10.71
N PRO A 14 9.07 -3.23 -11.08
CA PRO A 14 9.48 -3.65 -12.42
C PRO A 14 8.61 -3.07 -13.56
N ASP A 15 7.39 -2.63 -13.27
CA ASP A 15 6.47 -2.00 -14.24
C ASP A 15 6.69 -0.48 -14.39
N GLY A 16 7.67 0.09 -13.68
CA GLY A 16 7.96 1.52 -13.67
C GLY A 16 7.09 2.35 -12.73
N SER A 17 6.11 1.75 -12.03
CA SER A 17 5.35 2.45 -10.99
C SER A 17 6.16 2.60 -9.72
N PHE A 18 5.87 3.64 -8.92
CA PHE A 18 6.55 3.83 -7.65
C PHE A 18 6.14 2.76 -6.62
N ARG A 19 7.03 2.53 -5.65
CA ARG A 19 6.82 1.68 -4.48
C ARG A 19 7.01 2.50 -3.22
N TRP A 20 5.91 2.85 -2.58
CA TRP A 20 5.95 3.50 -1.28
C TRP A 20 6.38 2.49 -0.19
N PRO A 21 7.43 2.75 0.61
CA PRO A 21 7.95 1.79 1.59
C PRO A 21 7.11 1.69 2.87
N ARG A 22 6.24 2.66 3.16
CA ARG A 22 5.48 2.76 4.42
C ARG A 22 3.96 2.79 4.24
N PRO A 23 3.35 1.91 3.42
CA PRO A 23 1.93 2.03 3.05
C PRO A 23 0.96 1.88 4.23
N ALA A 24 1.33 1.17 5.30
CA ALA A 24 0.47 0.98 6.46
C ALA A 24 0.73 1.98 7.59
N SER A 25 1.99 2.36 7.82
CA SER A 25 2.39 3.24 8.94
C SER A 25 2.40 4.72 8.57
N GLN A 26 2.46 5.06 7.29
CA GLN A 26 2.46 6.44 6.80
C GLN A 26 1.82 6.45 5.40
N PRO A 27 0.50 6.28 5.29
CA PRO A 27 -0.15 6.15 4.00
C PRO A 27 -0.09 7.47 3.21
N LEU A 28 0.03 7.36 1.89
CA LEU A 28 -0.02 8.53 1.01
C LEU A 28 -1.44 9.08 0.94
N ASP A 29 -1.55 10.41 0.85
CA ASP A 29 -2.76 11.07 0.38
C ASP A 29 -2.83 11.09 -1.15
N GLU A 30 -3.91 11.64 -1.68
CA GLU A 30 -4.15 11.72 -3.12
C GLU A 30 -3.15 12.64 -3.82
N GLU A 31 -2.77 13.76 -3.18
CA GLU A 31 -1.80 14.72 -3.73
C GLU A 31 -0.41 14.07 -3.92
N TRP A 32 0.10 13.42 -2.88
CA TRP A 32 1.38 12.72 -2.93
C TRP A 32 1.35 11.51 -3.86
N SER A 33 0.23 10.77 -3.89
CA SER A 33 0.06 9.66 -4.84
C SER A 33 0.15 10.16 -6.28
N ASP A 34 -0.50 11.28 -6.59
CA ASP A 34 -0.47 11.89 -7.91
C ASP A 34 0.91 12.43 -8.27
N ARG A 35 1.57 13.12 -7.33
CA ARG A 35 2.91 13.69 -7.53
C ARG A 35 3.95 12.61 -7.81
N LEU A 36 3.93 11.52 -7.04
CA LEU A 36 4.83 10.37 -7.23
C LEU A 36 4.51 9.56 -8.49
N SER A 37 3.25 9.51 -8.92
CA SER A 37 2.89 8.80 -10.16
C SER A 37 3.38 9.51 -11.43
N LYS A 38 3.60 10.82 -11.36
CA LYS A 38 4.02 11.67 -12.49
C LYS A 38 5.52 11.96 -12.50
N SER A 39 6.26 11.57 -11.45
CA SER A 39 7.68 11.86 -11.33
C SER A 39 8.55 10.91 -12.16
N SER A 40 9.75 11.38 -12.50
CA SER A 40 10.78 10.54 -13.10
C SER A 40 11.41 9.61 -12.06
N SER A 41 12.15 8.58 -12.50
CA SER A 41 12.91 7.71 -11.60
C SER A 41 14.06 8.44 -10.90
N GLU A 42 14.55 9.54 -11.46
CA GLU A 42 15.68 10.31 -10.94
C GLU A 42 15.23 11.16 -9.73
N ASP A 43 14.05 11.77 -9.82
CA ASP A 43 13.48 12.63 -8.77
C ASP A 43 12.77 11.85 -7.66
N LEU A 44 12.50 10.56 -7.88
CA LEU A 44 11.65 9.76 -7.00
C LEU A 44 12.19 9.65 -5.58
N GLY A 45 13.52 9.56 -5.42
CA GLY A 45 14.17 9.50 -4.11
C GLY A 45 13.92 10.75 -3.27
N ASP A 46 14.14 11.92 -3.86
CA ASP A 46 13.95 13.21 -3.20
C ASP A 46 12.48 13.44 -2.86
N LEU A 47 11.57 13.13 -3.78
CA LEU A 47 10.13 13.22 -3.57
C LEU A 47 9.64 12.28 -2.47
N MET A 48 10.18 11.06 -2.37
CA MET A 48 9.81 10.14 -1.29
C MET A 48 10.31 10.63 0.07
N SER A 49 11.50 11.23 0.12
CA SER A 49 12.00 11.85 1.35
C SER A 49 11.13 13.04 1.78
N GLU A 50 10.70 13.85 0.82
CA GLU A 50 9.78 14.98 1.07
C GLU A 50 8.42 14.47 1.59
N ALA A 51 7.83 13.48 0.92
CA ALA A 51 6.58 12.85 1.33
C ALA A 51 6.66 12.29 2.76
N SER A 52 7.76 11.60 3.09
CA SER A 52 7.97 11.03 4.41
C SER A 52 8.12 12.09 5.51
N GLY A 53 8.55 13.31 5.18
CA GLY A 53 8.65 14.43 6.11
C GLY A 53 7.34 15.22 6.26
N SER A 54 6.47 15.18 5.25
CA SER A 54 5.22 15.95 5.23
C SER A 54 3.99 15.17 5.71
N LEU A 55 3.95 13.86 5.52
CA LEU A 55 2.79 13.04 5.87
C LEU A 55 2.80 12.62 7.35
N PRO A 56 1.63 12.62 8.03
CA PRO A 56 1.54 12.10 9.40
C PRO A 56 1.74 10.59 9.43
N TYR A 57 2.26 10.08 10.54
CA TYR A 57 2.20 8.65 10.82
C TYR A 57 0.76 8.23 11.13
N TRP A 58 0.43 6.96 10.90
CA TRP A 58 -0.89 6.40 11.20
C TRP A 58 -1.33 6.70 12.64
N SER A 59 -0.44 6.57 13.62
CA SER A 59 -0.70 6.86 15.03
C SER A 59 -1.06 8.32 15.31
N GLU A 60 -0.64 9.24 14.45
CA GLU A 60 -0.86 10.68 14.57
C GLU A 60 -2.11 11.15 13.80
N MET A 61 -2.74 10.25 13.02
CA MET A 61 -3.93 10.57 12.25
C MET A 61 -5.20 10.50 13.10
N GLU A 62 -6.13 11.41 12.82
CA GLU A 62 -7.47 11.40 13.40
C GLU A 62 -8.28 10.18 12.97
N ASP A 63 -9.09 9.64 13.89
CA ASP A 63 -9.86 8.41 13.66
C ASP A 63 -10.88 8.53 12.52
N ASN A 64 -11.44 9.72 12.29
CA ASN A 64 -12.29 9.98 11.13
C ASN A 64 -11.52 9.74 9.82
N ARG A 65 -10.29 10.28 9.73
CA ARG A 65 -9.47 10.13 8.54
C ARG A 65 -9.05 8.67 8.33
N LYS A 66 -8.64 7.97 9.40
CA LYS A 66 -8.33 6.53 9.36
C LYS A 66 -9.53 5.72 8.85
N SER A 67 -10.73 6.01 9.39
CA SER A 67 -11.96 5.35 8.99
C SER A 67 -12.25 5.55 7.51
N GLU A 68 -12.18 6.78 7.02
CA GLU A 68 -12.39 7.10 5.60
C GLU A 68 -11.46 6.28 4.70
N MET A 69 -10.17 6.22 5.03
CA MET A 69 -9.17 5.47 4.26
C MET A 69 -9.47 3.97 4.25
N ILE A 70 -9.87 3.40 5.39
CA ILE A 70 -10.25 1.98 5.51
C ILE A 70 -11.50 1.69 4.67
N LEU A 71 -12.51 2.56 4.71
CA LEU A 71 -13.74 2.37 3.94
C LEU A 71 -13.47 2.46 2.43
N GLN A 72 -12.68 3.44 1.98
CA GLN A 72 -12.28 3.56 0.58
C GLN A 72 -11.51 2.32 0.12
N GLN A 73 -10.55 1.86 0.93
CA GLN A 73 -9.77 0.65 0.67
C GLN A 73 -10.68 -0.59 0.59
N GLY A 74 -11.54 -0.80 1.59
CA GLY A 74 -12.42 -1.95 1.68
C GLY A 74 -13.40 -2.03 0.51
N ARG A 75 -13.96 -0.89 0.08
CA ARG A 75 -14.80 -0.79 -1.12
C ARG A 75 -14.01 -1.12 -2.39
N ARG A 76 -12.82 -0.54 -2.56
CA ARG A 76 -11.96 -0.78 -3.73
C ARG A 76 -11.51 -2.23 -3.85
N MET A 77 -11.23 -2.87 -2.71
CA MET A 77 -10.76 -4.25 -2.62
C MET A 77 -11.89 -5.27 -2.46
N ASN A 78 -13.15 -4.81 -2.39
CA ASN A 78 -14.35 -5.61 -2.17
C ASN A 78 -14.21 -6.57 -0.97
N TRP A 79 -13.84 -6.02 0.19
CA TRP A 79 -13.72 -6.80 1.42
C TRP A 79 -15.07 -7.38 1.86
N ASP A 80 -15.03 -8.56 2.48
CA ASP A 80 -16.20 -9.16 3.09
C ASP A 80 -16.60 -8.40 4.37
N GLY A 81 -17.88 -8.45 4.73
CA GLY A 81 -18.41 -7.84 5.96
C GLY A 81 -19.03 -6.46 5.74
N SER A 82 -19.25 -5.73 6.84
CA SER A 82 -19.83 -4.39 6.83
C SER A 82 -18.76 -3.32 7.05
N GLU A 83 -19.05 -2.10 6.62
CA GLU A 83 -18.18 -0.94 6.87
C GLU A 83 -17.84 -0.75 8.35
N ASN A 84 -18.84 -0.91 9.23
CA ASN A 84 -18.63 -0.92 10.68
C ASN A 84 -17.63 -2.00 11.11
N SER A 85 -17.70 -3.20 10.51
CA SER A 85 -16.76 -4.27 10.85
C SER A 85 -15.31 -3.94 10.48
N TRP A 86 -15.08 -3.12 9.45
CA TRP A 86 -13.74 -2.73 9.02
C TRP A 86 -13.11 -1.66 9.90
N ILE A 87 -13.91 -0.74 10.44
CA ILE A 87 -13.44 0.39 11.25
C ILE A 87 -13.42 0.11 12.76
N ASN A 88 -13.76 -1.12 13.18
CA ASN A 88 -13.84 -1.49 14.60
C ASN A 88 -12.48 -1.49 15.32
N ASN A 89 -11.36 -1.47 14.60
CA ASN A 89 -10.02 -1.41 15.18
C ASN A 89 -9.11 -0.50 14.33
N LEU A 90 -8.99 0.76 14.75
CA LEU A 90 -8.18 1.77 14.07
C LEU A 90 -6.76 1.88 14.65
N GLU A 91 -6.47 1.24 15.78
CA GLU A 91 -5.17 1.33 16.45
C GLU A 91 -4.11 0.44 15.78
N ASP A 92 -4.51 -0.72 15.25
CA ASP A 92 -3.61 -1.73 14.68
C ASP A 92 -3.10 -1.43 13.25
N GLY A 93 -3.30 -0.21 12.74
CA GLY A 93 -2.93 0.17 11.37
C GLY A 93 -4.00 -0.14 10.33
N ILE A 94 -3.70 0.12 9.05
CA ILE A 94 -4.60 -0.24 7.95
C ILE A 94 -4.79 -1.75 7.94
N PRO A 95 -6.03 -2.29 8.00
CA PRO A 95 -6.27 -3.71 7.89
C PRO A 95 -5.74 -4.24 6.56
N TRP A 96 -4.82 -5.20 6.63
CA TRP A 96 -4.31 -5.85 5.43
C TRP A 96 -5.34 -6.90 5.05
N GLY A 97 -6.18 -6.60 4.07
CA GLY A 97 -6.98 -7.62 3.40
C GLY A 97 -6.02 -8.66 2.85
N SER A 98 -5.88 -9.81 3.54
CA SER A 98 -4.95 -10.86 3.15
C SER A 98 -5.32 -11.29 1.72
N PRO A 99 -4.45 -11.11 0.71
CA PRO A 99 -4.74 -11.64 -0.60
C PRO A 99 -4.82 -13.16 -0.47
N ARG A 100 -6.02 -13.73 -0.59
CA ARG A 100 -6.17 -15.16 -0.82
C ARG A 100 -5.67 -15.45 -2.22
N ILE A 101 -4.40 -15.81 -2.34
CA ILE A 101 -3.87 -16.41 -3.56
C ILE A 101 -4.48 -17.82 -3.65
N ILE A 102 -5.64 -17.94 -4.30
CA ILE A 102 -6.24 -19.24 -4.62
C ILE A 102 -5.57 -19.75 -5.89
N GLY A 103 -4.42 -20.40 -5.73
CA GLY A 103 -3.85 -21.23 -6.79
C GLY A 103 -4.58 -22.57 -6.84
N HIS A 104 -5.05 -22.99 -8.02
CA HIS A 104 -5.42 -24.39 -8.20
C HIS A 104 -4.21 -25.27 -7.86
N ARG A 105 -4.40 -26.42 -7.20
CA ARG A 105 -3.34 -27.43 -7.04
C ARG A 105 -2.79 -27.76 -8.43
N GLY A 106 -1.55 -27.37 -8.73
CA GLY A 106 -0.88 -27.66 -10.01
C GLY A 106 -0.17 -26.50 -10.70
N ALA A 107 -0.35 -25.25 -10.28
CA ALA A 107 0.29 -24.09 -10.93
C ALA A 107 1.82 -23.97 -10.75
N GLY A 108 2.46 -24.89 -10.00
CA GLY A 108 3.89 -24.88 -9.69
C GLY A 108 4.73 -25.93 -10.41
N LYS A 109 4.24 -26.54 -11.50
CA LYS A 109 5.04 -27.47 -12.31
C LYS A 109 5.45 -26.76 -13.59
N THR A 110 6.76 -26.69 -13.85
CA THR A 110 7.48 -25.98 -14.93
C THR A 110 7.81 -24.52 -14.54
N HIS A 111 9.06 -24.08 -14.38
CA HIS A 111 10.24 -24.39 -15.19
C HIS A 111 11.53 -24.30 -14.36
N GLY A 112 12.30 -25.38 -14.36
CA GLY A 112 13.76 -25.33 -14.28
C GLY A 112 14.27 -25.80 -15.64
N VAL A 113 14.79 -24.88 -16.44
CA VAL A 113 15.69 -25.13 -17.56
C VAL A 113 16.72 -24.02 -17.54
#